data_AF-A0A2N2M8C1-F1
#
_entry.id   AF-A0A2N2M8C1-F1
#
_cell.length_a   1.000
_cell.length_b   1.000
_cell.length_c   1.000
_cell.angle_alpha   90.00
_cell.angle_beta   90.00
_cell.angle_gamma   90.00
#
_symmetry.space_group_name_H-M   'P 1'
#
loop_
_entity.id
_entity.type
_entity.pdbx_description
1 polymer ?
#
loop_
_entity_poly.entity_id
_entity_poly.type
_entity_poly.pdbx_seq_one_letter_code
_entity_poly.pdbx_strand_id
1 'polypeptide(L)' 'EKGLHFEPIQFYLDFFRYGCPPHGGFGLGLARLMMVMLGVGNIRESVFLFRGPTRLIP' A
#
# COMPACT_ATOMS: atom_id res chain seq x y z
N GLU A 1 -17.23 5.11 -15.93
CA GLU A 1 -17.14 4.79 -14.47
C GLU A 1 -16.16 3.63 -14.30
N LYS A 2 -15.38 3.56 -13.21
CA LYS A 2 -14.22 2.65 -13.07
C LYS A 2 -14.54 1.14 -13.03
N GLY A 3 -15.78 0.72 -13.32
CA GLY A 3 -16.20 -0.69 -13.31
C GLY A 3 -16.18 -1.34 -11.92
N LEU A 4 -16.32 -0.54 -10.86
CA LEU A 4 -16.30 -1.02 -9.48
C LEU A 4 -17.71 -1.27 -8.97
N HIS A 5 -17.92 -2.41 -8.34
CA HIS A 5 -19.14 -2.71 -7.57
C HIS A 5 -19.08 -2.01 -6.21
N PHE A 6 -20.20 -1.44 -5.76
CA PHE A 6 -20.26 -0.66 -4.52
C PHE A 6 -20.47 -1.54 -3.28
N GLU A 7 -21.10 -2.71 -3.46
CA GLU A 7 -21.46 -3.64 -2.39
C GLU A 7 -20.26 -4.01 -1.49
N PRO A 8 -19.06 -4.33 -2.02
CA PRO A 8 -17.91 -4.71 -1.19
C PRO A 8 -17.30 -3.54 -0.41
N ILE A 9 -17.51 -2.30 -0.86
CA ILE A 9 -16.90 -1.09 -0.29
C ILE A 9 -17.91 -0.21 0.45
N GLN A 10 -19.17 -0.63 0.54
CA GLN A 10 -20.26 0.16 1.10
C GLN A 10 -19.95 0.62 2.53
N PHE A 11 -19.36 -0.27 3.34
CA PHE A 11 -18.90 0.04 4.71
C PHE A 11 -17.92 1.22 4.76
N TYR A 12 -16.97 1.29 3.83
CA TYR A 12 -16.04 2.41 3.74
C TYR A 12 -16.76 3.70 3.32
N LEU A 13 -17.69 3.59 2.36
CA LEU A 13 -18.42 4.75 1.83
C LEU A 13 -19.35 5.39 2.86
N ASP A 14 -19.87 4.62 3.81
CA ASP A 14 -20.81 5.11 4.83
C ASP A 14 -20.18 6.14 5.78
N PHE A 15 -18.85 6.09 5.98
CA PHE A 15 -18.13 7.10 6.78
C PHE A 15 -18.19 8.51 6.18
N PHE A 16 -18.47 8.65 4.89
CA PHE A 16 -18.49 9.95 4.22
C PHE A 16 -19.88 10.63 4.24
N ARG A 17 -20.92 9.95 4.73
CA ARG A 17 -22.32 10.42 4.63
C ARG A 17 -22.67 11.60 5.54
N TYR A 18 -22.04 11.69 6.71
CA TYR A 18 -22.45 12.64 7.77
C TYR A 18 -21.38 13.68 8.09
N GLY A 19 -20.90 14.38 7.06
CA GLY A 19 -19.95 15.47 7.20
C GLY A 19 -18.50 14.99 7.29
N CYS A 20 -17.94 14.60 6.15
CA CYS A 20 -16.50 14.33 6.03
C CYS A 20 -15.76 15.57 5.53
N PRO A 21 -14.76 16.09 6.26
CA PRO A 21 -13.96 17.21 5.79
C PRO A 21 -13.12 16.80 4.56
N PRO A 22 -12.75 17.75 3.69
CA PRO A 22 -11.79 17.47 2.62
C PRO A 22 -10.47 16.96 3.19
N HIS A 23 -10.02 15.79 2.74
CA HIS A 23 -8.80 15.14 3.21
C HIS A 23 -8.09 14.45 2.05
N GLY A 24 -6.80 14.18 2.24
CA GLY A 24 -5.95 13.50 1.29
C GLY A 24 -4.61 13.11 1.93
N GLY A 25 -3.81 12.35 1.20
CA GLY A 25 -2.50 11.90 1.66
C GLY A 25 -1.75 11.16 0.57
N PHE A 26 -0.56 10.65 0.92
CA PHE A 26 0.24 9.82 0.04
C PHE A 26 0.78 8.60 0.80
N GLY A 27 1.04 7.52 0.08
CA GLY A 27 1.67 6.31 0.61
C GLY A 27 3.10 6.18 0.12
N LEU A 28 4.03 5.82 1.01
CA LEU A 28 5.43 5.59 0.68
C LEU A 28 5.85 4.21 1.15
N GLY A 29 6.36 3.39 0.24
CA GLY A 29 6.87 2.06 0.57
C GLY A 29 8.26 2.16 1.21
N LEU A 30 8.36 1.87 2.51
CA LEU A 30 9.62 1.95 3.27
C LEU A 30 10.77 1.18 2.61
N ALA A 31 10.53 -0.06 2.18
CA ALA A 31 11.54 -0.87 1.49
C ALA A 31 12.06 -0.20 0.20
N ARG A 32 11.16 0.39 -0.59
CA ARG A 32 11.56 1.11 -1.81
C ARG A 32 12.25 2.44 -1.51
N LEU A 33 11.84 3.14 -0.46
CA LEU A 33 12.54 4.33 0.01
C LEU A 33 14.00 3.97 0.38
N MET A 34 14.19 2.92 1.19
CA MET A 34 15.52 2.43 1.57
C MET A 34 16.32 1.97 0.35
N MET A 35 15.69 1.30 -0.61
CA MET A 35 16.33 0.86 -1.85
C MET A 35 16.94 2.04 -2.62
N VAL A 36 16.19 3.14 -2.76
CA VAL A 36 16.66 4.37 -3.43
C VAL A 36 17.70 5.08 -2.58
N MET A 37 17.48 5.23 -1.27
CA MET A 37 18.41 5.92 -0.37
C MET A 37 19.78 5.24 -0.30
N LEU A 38 19.81 3.90 -0.35
CA LEU A 38 21.04 3.10 -0.28
C LEU A 38 21.61 2.74 -1.66
N GLY A 39 20.92 3.11 -2.75
CA GLY A 39 21.35 2.81 -4.11
C GLY A 39 21.42 1.31 -4.46
N VAL A 40 20.64 0.47 -3.77
CA VAL A 40 20.65 -0.99 -4.00
C VAL A 40 19.76 -1.36 -5.18
N GLY A 41 20.23 -2.30 -6.01
CA GLY A 41 19.56 -2.67 -7.27
C GLY A 41 18.35 -3.58 -7.11
N ASN A 42 18.16 -4.17 -5.91
CA ASN A 42 17.07 -5.10 -5.64
C ASN A 42 16.40 -4.82 -4.29
N ILE A 43 15.07 -4.74 -4.26
CA ILE A 43 14.29 -4.52 -3.03
C ILE A 43 14.53 -5.60 -1.98
N ARG A 44 14.94 -6.81 -2.39
CA ARG A 44 15.26 -7.92 -1.48
C ARG A 44 16.42 -7.58 -0.53
N GLU A 45 17.33 -6.72 -0.95
CA GLU A 45 18.48 -6.29 -0.16
C GLU A 45 18.12 -5.19 0.85
N SER A 46 16.99 -4.50 0.63
CA SER A 46 16.48 -3.46 1.53
C SER A 46 15.56 -3.98 2.64
N VAL A 47 15.29 -5.29 2.68
CA VAL A 47 14.33 -5.91 3.60
C VAL A 47 14.98 -7.11 4.29
N PHE A 48 14.95 -7.11 5.63
CA PHE A 48 15.56 -8.19 6.43
C PHE A 48 15.05 -9.59 6.07
N LEU A 49 13.72 -9.77 6.02
CA LEU A 49 13.09 -11.01 5.57
C LEU A 49 12.12 -10.73 4.41
N PHE A 50 12.65 -10.76 3.19
CA PHE A 50 11.85 -10.60 1.98
C PHE A 50 10.68 -11.60 1.90
N ARG A 51 9.48 -11.12 1.53
CA ARG A 51 8.33 -11.98 1.23
C ARG A 51 7.98 -11.85 -0.25
N GLY A 52 7.88 -13.00 -0.89
CA GLY A 52 7.41 -13.11 -2.27
C GLY A 52 6.60 -14.39 -2.45
N PRO A 53 5.94 -14.57 -3.61
CA PRO A 53 5.05 -15.71 -3.84
C PRO A 53 5.71 -17.08 -3.61
N THR A 54 7.02 -17.17 -3.80
CA THR A 54 7.80 -18.42 -3.71
C THR A 54 8.63 -18.55 -2.42
N ARG A 55 8.67 -17.55 -1.53
CA ARG A 55 9.47 -17.59 -0.29
C ARG A 55 8.58 -17.68 0.95
N LEU A 56 8.36 -18.92 1.40
CA LEU A 56 7.54 -19.22 2.57
C LEU A 56 8.36 -19.32 3.87
N ILE A 57 9.60 -19.78 3.79
CA ILE A 57 10.51 -19.95 4.93
C ILE A 57 11.56 -18.82 4.98
N PRO A 58 12.08 -18.48 6.18
CA PRO A 58 13.29 -17.67 6.34
C PRO A 58 14.48 -18.27 5.60
#